data_AF-A0A7W0S9U1-F1
#
_entry.id   AF-A0A7W0S9U1-F1
#
_cell.length_a   1.000
_cell.length_b   1.000
_cell.length_c   1.000
_cell.angle_alpha   90.00
_cell.angle_beta   90.00
_cell.angle_gamma   90.00
#
_symmetry.space_group_name_H-M   'P 1'
#
loop_
_entity.id
_entity.type
_entity.pdbx_description
1 polymer ?
#
loop_
_entity_poly.entity_id
_entity_poly.type
_entity_poly.pdbx_seq_one_letter_code
_entity_poly.pdbx_strand_id
1 'polypeptide(L)'
;MVQAVLFDVDFTLALPGPELGPDGYLRLGERHGLTLDVSSLDDARDRAFRELQRKPGLVHDEDLWIAFTELMIRGMGGDADGARACAVDMVERWTRHENFTLYDDVLPVLEKLRGHGCKLGLISNG
;
A
#
# COMPACT_ATOMS: atom_id res chain seq x y z
N MET A 1 -26.77 16.45 13.51
CA MET A 1 -26.38 15.15 14.09
C MET A 1 -25.75 14.33 12.97
N VAL A 2 -24.64 13.64 13.22
CA VAL A 2 -23.98 12.80 12.20
C VAL A 2 -24.85 11.57 11.93
N GLN A 3 -25.09 11.26 10.65
CA GLN A 3 -25.95 10.15 10.23
C GLN A 3 -25.19 8.94 9.69
N ALA A 4 -23.96 9.18 9.21
CA ALA A 4 -23.08 8.15 8.71
C ALA A 4 -21.61 8.52 8.95
N VAL A 5 -20.77 7.52 9.11
CA VAL A 5 -19.30 7.64 9.15
C VAL A 5 -18.73 6.70 8.08
N LEU A 6 -17.87 7.24 7.23
CA LEU A 6 -17.23 6.53 6.14
C LEU A 6 -15.74 6.42 6.48
N PHE A 7 -15.20 5.21 6.35
CA PHE A 7 -13.82 4.90 6.67
C PHE A 7 -13.05 4.55 5.41
N ASP A 8 -11.83 5.09 5.31
CA ASP A 8 -10.80 4.40 4.53
C ASP A 8 -10.40 3.09 5.24
N VAL A 9 -9.69 2.22 4.54
CA VAL A 9 -9.29 0.91 5.06
C VAL A 9 -7.84 0.93 5.51
N ASP A 10 -6.90 1.06 4.57
CA ASP A 10 -5.47 1.02 4.86
C ASP A 10 -5.05 2.23 5.69
N PHE A 11 -4.23 2.00 6.70
CA PHE A 11 -3.77 3.01 7.67
C PHE A 11 -4.90 3.71 8.46
N THR A 12 -6.15 3.23 8.37
CA THR A 12 -7.30 3.73 9.12
C THR A 12 -7.92 2.64 9.97
N LEU A 13 -8.36 1.55 9.33
CA LEU A 13 -8.87 0.36 10.02
C LEU A 13 -7.80 -0.74 10.07
N ALA A 14 -7.05 -0.91 8.99
CA ALA A 14 -6.05 -1.94 8.84
C ALA A 14 -4.64 -1.33 8.84
N LEU A 15 -3.79 -1.83 9.73
CA LEU A 15 -2.36 -1.53 9.75
C LEU A 15 -1.61 -2.54 8.86
N PRO A 16 -0.89 -2.08 7.82
CA PRO A 16 0.00 -2.95 7.05
C PRO A 16 1.10 -3.54 7.94
N GLY A 17 1.30 -4.84 7.80
CA GLY A 17 2.34 -5.59 8.50
C GLY A 17 3.74 -5.39 7.89
N PRO A 18 4.77 -6.00 8.50
CA PRO A 18 6.16 -5.83 8.11
C PRO A 18 6.49 -6.34 6.70
N GLU A 19 5.65 -7.19 6.11
CA GLU A 19 5.79 -7.67 4.73
C GLU A 19 5.51 -6.57 3.69
N LEU A 20 4.76 -5.51 4.07
CA LEU A 20 4.41 -4.39 3.20
C LEU A 20 5.29 -3.15 3.45
N GLY A 21 6.15 -3.22 4.46
CA GLY A 21 7.07 -2.16 4.87
C GLY A 21 8.51 -2.35 4.37
N PRO A 22 9.45 -1.53 4.87
CA PRO A 22 10.87 -1.53 4.50
C PRO A 22 11.51 -2.92 4.42
N ASP A 23 11.33 -3.74 5.46
CA ASP A 23 11.93 -5.07 5.53
C ASP A 23 11.31 -6.04 4.51
N GLY A 24 10.03 -5.86 4.17
CA GLY A 24 9.34 -6.62 3.14
C GLY A 24 9.93 -6.35 1.76
N TYR A 25 10.21 -5.08 1.44
CA TYR A 25 10.89 -4.72 0.19
C TYR A 25 12.29 -5.35 0.10
N LEU A 26 13.08 -5.32 1.18
CA LEU A 26 14.41 -5.94 1.20
C LEU A 26 14.33 -7.46 0.96
N ARG A 27 13.52 -8.17 1.75
CA ARG A 27 13.35 -9.63 1.61
C ARG A 27 12.84 -10.04 0.24
N LEU A 28 11.90 -9.27 -0.32
CA LEU A 28 11.35 -9.57 -1.64
C LEU A 28 12.38 -9.27 -2.73
N GLY A 29 13.08 -8.14 -2.64
CA GLY A 29 14.17 -7.78 -3.54
C GLY A 29 15.23 -8.87 -3.62
N GLU A 30 15.70 -9.39 -2.49
CA GLU A 30 16.69 -10.47 -2.43
C GLU A 30 16.21 -11.74 -3.16
N ARG A 31 14.93 -12.11 -3.05
CA ARG A 31 14.34 -13.27 -3.76
C ARG A 31 14.33 -13.09 -5.28
N HIS A 32 14.24 -11.83 -5.73
CA HIS A 32 14.30 -11.44 -7.13
C HIS A 32 15.73 -11.08 -7.59
N GLY A 33 16.75 -11.36 -6.77
CA GLY A 33 18.16 -11.10 -7.11
C GLY A 33 18.58 -9.63 -7.00
N LEU A 34 17.77 -8.79 -6.35
CA LEU A 34 18.02 -7.36 -6.19
C LEU A 34 18.73 -7.06 -4.87
N THR A 35 19.62 -6.07 -4.89
CA THR A 35 20.16 -5.44 -3.68
C THR A 35 19.57 -4.04 -3.57
N LEU A 36 18.60 -3.87 -2.67
CA LEU A 36 17.88 -2.61 -2.51
C LEU A 36 18.43 -1.79 -1.34
N ASP A 37 18.51 -0.47 -1.53
CA ASP A 37 18.81 0.48 -0.48
C ASP A 37 17.51 1.03 0.13
N VAL A 38 17.19 0.54 1.33
CA VAL A 38 15.99 0.94 2.05
C VAL A 38 16.04 2.38 2.56
N SER A 39 17.24 2.97 2.72
CA SER A 39 17.37 4.37 3.12
C SER A 39 16.87 5.34 2.03
N SER A 40 16.80 4.85 0.78
CA SER A 40 16.27 5.57 -0.38
C SER A 40 14.77 5.36 -0.60
N LEU A 41 14.05 4.58 0.24
CA LEU A 41 12.65 4.21 0.03
C LEU A 41 11.71 5.43 -0.06
N ASP A 42 11.85 6.39 0.87
CA ASP A 42 10.99 7.58 0.90
C ASP A 42 11.23 8.48 -0.32
N ASP A 43 12.50 8.70 -0.66
CA ASP A 43 12.88 9.46 -1.85
C ASP A 43 12.40 8.79 -3.15
N ALA A 44 12.50 7.46 -3.23
CA ALA A 44 12.04 6.68 -4.36
C ALA A 44 10.52 6.75 -4.52
N ARG A 45 9.77 6.66 -3.41
CA ARG A 45 8.31 6.81 -3.35
C ARG A 45 7.86 8.18 -3.84
N ASP A 46 8.49 9.24 -3.37
CA ASP A 46 8.20 10.61 -3.79
C ASP A 46 8.47 10.84 -5.27
N ARG A 47 9.55 10.26 -5.81
CA ARG A 47 9.88 10.33 -7.24
C ARG A 47 8.86 9.57 -8.08
N ALA A 48 8.53 8.34 -7.71
CA ALA A 48 7.54 7.51 -8.40
C ALA A 48 6.16 8.20 -8.45
N PHE A 49 5.75 8.82 -7.35
CA PHE A 49 4.47 9.55 -7.27
C PHE A 49 4.43 10.73 -8.24
N ARG A 50 5.49 11.55 -8.25
CA ARG A 50 5.61 12.69 -9.18
C ARG A 50 5.68 12.26 -10.64
N GLU A 51 6.26 11.09 -10.93
CA GLU A 51 6.34 10.57 -12.29
C GLU A 51 4.98 10.10 -12.80
N LEU A 52 4.20 9.41 -11.96
CA LEU A 52 2.86 8.95 -12.33
C LEU A 52 1.85 10.08 -12.47
N GLN A 53 1.90 11.11 -11.62
CA GLN A 53 1.03 12.29 -11.75
C GLN A 53 1.15 13.00 -13.11
N ARG A 54 2.29 12.85 -13.80
CA ARG A 54 2.54 13.48 -15.11
C ARG A 54 1.93 12.71 -16.29
N LYS A 55 1.34 11.53 -16.07
CA LYS A 55 0.72 10.70 -17.12
C LYS A 55 -0.81 10.87 -17.08
N PRO A 56 -1.41 11.71 -17.95
CA PRO A 56 -2.86 11.88 -17.98
C PRO A 56 -3.53 10.63 -18.58
N GLY A 57 -4.27 9.89 -17.75
CA GLY A 57 -5.02 8.69 -18.17
C GLY A 57 -5.14 7.58 -17.11
N LEU A 58 -4.92 7.88 -15.84
CA LEU A 58 -4.84 6.87 -14.79
C LEU A 58 -6.23 6.47 -14.29
N VAL A 59 -6.79 5.43 -14.90
CA VAL A 59 -7.84 4.59 -14.32
C VAL A 59 -7.23 3.87 -13.11
N HIS A 60 -8.00 3.66 -12.04
CA HIS A 60 -7.56 2.82 -10.93
C HIS A 60 -7.44 1.38 -11.45
N ASP A 61 -6.22 0.95 -11.73
CA ASP A 61 -5.90 -0.33 -12.36
C ASP A 61 -4.67 -0.92 -11.67
N GLU A 62 -4.66 -2.23 -11.47
CA GLU A 62 -3.57 -2.98 -10.86
C GLU A 62 -2.22 -2.67 -11.53
N ASP A 63 -2.23 -2.47 -12.84
CA ASP A 63 -1.06 -2.09 -13.63
C ASP A 63 -0.44 -0.76 -13.18
N LEU A 64 -1.24 0.18 -12.66
CA LEU A 64 -0.76 1.43 -12.10
C LEU A 64 0.01 1.21 -10.81
N TRP A 65 -0.52 0.37 -9.92
CA TRP A 65 0.15 0.02 -8.67
C TRP A 65 1.44 -0.75 -8.91
N ILE A 66 1.47 -1.63 -9.92
CA ILE A 66 2.69 -2.34 -10.30
C ILE A 66 3.71 -1.34 -10.88
N ALA A 67 3.29 -0.43 -11.76
CA ALA A 67 4.19 0.59 -12.31
C ALA A 67 4.73 1.55 -11.24
N PHE A 68 3.91 1.95 -10.27
CA PHE A 68 4.34 2.75 -9.12
C PHE A 68 5.40 2.03 -8.29
N THR A 69 5.10 0.79 -7.92
CA THR A 69 5.99 -0.05 -7.11
C THR A 69 7.30 -0.36 -7.84
N GLU A 70 7.25 -0.58 -9.15
CA GLU A 70 8.44 -0.79 -9.98
C GLU A 70 9.34 0.46 -9.99
N LEU A 71 8.77 1.67 -10.13
CA LEU A 71 9.53 2.92 -10.05
C LEU A 71 10.19 3.11 -8.68
N MET A 72 9.50 2.72 -7.60
CA MET A 72 10.08 2.72 -6.26
C MET A 72 11.26 1.76 -6.15
N ILE A 73 11.09 0.50 -6.57
CA ILE A 73 12.14 -0.52 -6.51
C ILE A 73 13.37 -0.10 -7.32
N ARG A 74 13.18 0.45 -8.53
CA ARG A 74 14.27 1.03 -9.33
C ARG A 74 14.93 2.21 -8.63
N GLY A 75 14.14 3.07 -8.00
CA GLY A 75 14.63 4.21 -7.21
C GLY A 75 15.47 3.80 -5.99
N MET A 76 15.23 2.60 -5.46
CA MET A 76 16.01 1.98 -4.39
C MET A 76 17.24 1.20 -4.89
N GLY A 77 17.57 1.26 -6.19
CA GLY A 77 18.72 0.59 -6.77
C GLY A 77 18.44 -0.77 -7.43
N GLY A 78 17.17 -1.18 -7.52
CA GLY A 78 16.80 -2.38 -8.28
C GLY A 78 17.05 -2.21 -9.79
N ASP A 79 17.56 -3.27 -10.43
CA ASP A 79 17.77 -3.29 -11.88
C ASP A 79 16.47 -3.54 -12.66
N ALA A 80 16.52 -3.33 -13.98
CA ALA A 80 15.34 -3.43 -14.84
C ALA A 80 14.82 -4.87 -15.01
N ASP A 81 15.67 -5.88 -14.86
CA ASP A 81 15.33 -7.27 -15.14
C ASP A 81 14.55 -7.91 -13.97
N GLY A 82 14.89 -7.57 -12.72
CA GLY A 82 14.20 -8.06 -11.52
C GLY A 82 13.12 -7.13 -10.95
N ALA A 83 13.17 -5.81 -11.22
CA ALA A 83 12.28 -4.85 -10.58
C ALA A 83 10.79 -5.06 -10.91
N ARG A 84 10.44 -5.40 -12.15
CA ARG A 84 9.04 -5.63 -12.54
C ARG A 84 8.45 -6.84 -11.81
N ALA A 85 9.16 -7.96 -11.80
CA ALA A 85 8.71 -9.17 -11.12
C ALA A 85 8.57 -8.94 -9.61
N CYS A 86 9.54 -8.26 -9.00
CA CYS A 86 9.46 -7.85 -7.60
C CYS A 86 8.28 -6.91 -7.31
N ALA A 87 7.95 -6.01 -8.24
CA ALA A 87 6.81 -5.10 -8.10
C ALA A 87 5.47 -5.83 -8.15
N VAL A 88 5.32 -6.79 -9.08
CA VAL A 88 4.11 -7.63 -9.19
C VAL A 88 3.87 -8.39 -7.89
N ASP A 89 4.89 -9.08 -7.38
CA ASP A 89 4.80 -9.83 -6.13
C ASP A 89 4.49 -8.92 -4.93
N MET A 90 5.04 -7.70 -4.90
CA MET A 90 4.74 -6.73 -3.84
C MET A 90 3.29 -6.29 -3.90
N VAL A 91 2.76 -5.96 -5.07
CA VAL A 91 1.35 -5.58 -5.24
C VAL A 91 0.41 -6.72 -4.87
N GLU A 92 0.74 -7.97 -5.24
CA GLU A 92 -0.06 -9.13 -4.83
C GLU A 92 -0.13 -9.25 -3.30
N ARG A 93 0.97 -8.96 -2.58
CA ARG A 93 0.99 -8.99 -1.11
C ARG A 93 0.05 -7.95 -0.49
N TRP A 94 -0.17 -6.80 -1.12
CA TRP A 94 -1.16 -5.81 -0.66
C TRP A 94 -2.60 -6.32 -0.73
N THR A 95 -2.88 -7.34 -1.54
CA THR A 95 -4.23 -7.94 -1.64
C THR A 95 -4.50 -9.01 -0.56
N ARG A 96 -3.45 -9.44 0.15
CA ARG A 96 -3.52 -10.55 1.11
C ARG A 96 -3.79 -10.06 2.52
N HIS A 97 -4.96 -10.40 3.04
CA HIS A 97 -5.41 -9.92 4.35
C HIS A 97 -4.50 -10.35 5.51
N GLU A 98 -3.75 -11.45 5.39
CA GLU A 98 -2.79 -11.89 6.41
C GLU A 98 -1.61 -10.92 6.59
N ASN A 99 -1.39 -10.02 5.63
CA ASN A 99 -0.38 -8.97 5.74
C ASN A 99 -0.89 -7.74 6.49
N PHE A 100 -2.08 -7.78 7.08
CA PHE A 100 -2.69 -6.68 7.81
C PHE A 100 -3.20 -7.12 9.18
N THR A 101 -3.23 -6.16 10.10
CA THR A 101 -3.85 -6.33 11.42
C THR A 101 -4.80 -5.14 11.65
N LEU A 102 -5.94 -5.35 12.31
CA LEU A 102 -6.78 -4.22 12.73
C LEU A 102 -6.09 -3.43 13.84
N TYR A 103 -6.24 -2.10 13.85
CA TYR A 103 -5.90 -1.34 15.05
C TYR A 103 -6.79 -1.77 16.23
N ASP A 104 -6.22 -1.77 17.44
CA ASP A 104 -6.86 -2.31 18.65
C ASP A 104 -8.22 -1.66 18.96
N ASP A 105 -8.40 -0.40 18.58
CA ASP A 105 -9.58 0.41 18.85
C ASP A 105 -10.65 0.34 17.75
N VAL A 106 -10.38 -0.33 16.62
CA VAL A 106 -11.32 -0.40 15.49
C VAL A 106 -12.65 -0.99 15.92
N LEU A 107 -12.65 -2.20 16.48
CA LEU A 107 -13.90 -2.85 16.88
C LEU A 107 -14.65 -2.04 17.95
N PRO A 108 -14.02 -1.57 19.04
CA PRO A 108 -14.66 -0.68 20.01
C PRO A 108 -15.27 0.59 19.40
N VAL A 109 -14.59 1.24 18.45
CA VAL A 109 -15.08 2.47 17.80
C VAL A 109 -16.27 2.18 16.90
N LEU A 110 -16.23 1.12 16.09
CA LEU A 110 -17.34 0.73 15.22
C LEU A 110 -18.59 0.39 16.04
N GLU A 111 -18.43 -0.32 17.16
CA GLU A 111 -19.52 -0.61 18.10
C GLU A 111 -20.12 0.67 18.69
N LYS A 112 -19.27 1.59 19.14
CA LYS A 112 -19.72 2.87 19.71
C LYS A 112 -20.51 3.69 18.69
N LEU A 113 -20.05 3.78 17.44
CA LEU A 113 -20.75 4.52 16.40
C LEU A 113 -22.10 3.89 16.05
N ARG A 114 -22.18 2.56 15.98
CA ARG A 114 -23.45 1.85 15.81
C ARG A 114 -24.42 2.10 16.97
N GLY A 115 -23.91 2.13 18.20
CA GLY A 115 -24.69 2.47 19.40
C GLY A 115 -25.30 3.88 19.36
N HIS A 116 -24.69 4.80 18.61
CA HIS A 116 -25.22 6.15 18.37
C HIS A 116 -26.11 6.23 17.12
N GLY A 117 -26.48 5.10 16.51
CA GLY A 117 -27.33 5.04 15.33
C GLY A 117 -26.67 5.51 14.03
N CYS A 118 -25.33 5.64 14.00
CA CYS A 118 -24.62 6.00 12.77
C CYS A 118 -24.59 4.81 11.79
N LYS A 119 -24.84 5.08 10.52
CA LYS A 119 -24.54 4.13 9.43
C LYS A 119 -23.03 4.10 9.20
N LEU A 120 -22.47 2.92 8.97
CA LEU A 120 -21.04 2.76 8.69
C LEU A 120 -20.85 2.34 7.24
N GLY A 121 -19.83 2.86 6.58
CA GLY A 121 -19.47 2.48 5.23
C GLY A 121 -17.96 2.56 5.01
N LEU A 122 -17.49 1.92 3.95
CA LEU A 122 -16.11 2.04 3.49
C LEU A 122 -16.07 2.93 2.25
N ILE A 123 -15.09 3.82 2.21
CA ILE A 123 -14.64 4.52 1.01
C ILE A 123 -13.13 4.37 0.99
N SER A 124 -12.64 3.49 0.14
CA SER A 124 -11.22 3.30 -0.10
C SER A 124 -10.94 3.30 -1.60
N ASN A 125 -9.67 3.38 -1.95
CA ASN A 125 -9.24 3.32 -3.35
C ASN A 125 -9.14 1.88 -3.86
N GLY A 126 -9.06 0.88 -2.96
CA GLY A 126 -8.93 -0.54 -3.31
C GLY A 126 -10.13 -1.16 -4.02
#